data_AF-A0A8C4SQV9-F1
#
_entry.id   AF-A0A8C4SQV9-F1
#
_cell.length_a   1.000
_cell.length_b   1.000
_cell.length_c   1.000
_cell.angle_alpha   90.00
_cell.angle_beta   90.00
_cell.angle_gamma   90.00
#
_symmetry.space_group_name_H-M   'P 1'
#
loop_
_entity.id
_entity.type
_entity.pdbx_description
1 polymer ?
#
loop_
_entity_poly.entity_id
_entity_poly.type
_entity_poly.pdbx_seq_one_letter_code
_entity_poly.pdbx_strand_id
1 'polypeptide(L)'
;MNSTITQEISSQILRGVSSQRELQTHGISYQVVIKRPGDSGETPMIGDKVYVHYTGRLLNGKKFDSSHDRGEPFTFNLGIGQMIKAWDLAVASMSKGEVCEITCKPEYTYGVSWNPPKIPPNSTLVFELTEDGGIVRRIKQKGEGYASPNEGAVVDVHLEGSCAGHVFDSRDLRFIVGEAEDHDIPLGVDRAMKRMEKGECCLLYLSPRYGFGTEGHSHFGIGPNADLIYEVLLKEFVKVKNTWDMTMVEKLELAVAAKQKGTQYFKAGKYIQAVIQYQKIVPCLEIEENHSEEHQASVKALVLSSLLNLAMCHLRLQEYSHAVEKCNKVIEVDNSNEKALYRRGKAWLQMNEFYLAKSDFERVLEINTENKAAQAQISICLQKIREHHEREKQTYANMFQKFADQDTKIENVSTAKKNKQN
;
A
#
# COMPACT_ATOMS: atom_id res chain seq x y z
N MET A 1 -26.83 20.12 26.82
CA MET A 1 -26.76 19.43 25.51
C MET A 1 -25.47 18.63 25.34
N ASN A 2 -24.30 19.12 25.80
CA ASN A 2 -23.03 18.37 25.67
C ASN A 2 -22.89 17.14 26.59
N SER A 3 -23.61 17.04 27.72
CA SER A 3 -23.51 15.88 28.62
C SER A 3 -24.33 14.67 28.13
N THR A 4 -25.36 14.90 27.32
CA THR A 4 -26.25 13.86 26.80
C THR A 4 -25.55 13.04 25.71
N ILE A 5 -24.75 13.71 24.86
CA ILE A 5 -23.95 13.07 23.80
C ILE A 5 -22.89 12.12 24.39
N THR A 6 -22.24 12.50 25.50
CA THR A 6 -21.21 11.69 26.15
C THR A 6 -21.78 10.42 26.81
N GLN A 7 -23.01 10.49 27.34
CA GLN A 7 -23.70 9.33 27.88
C GLN A 7 -24.23 8.38 26.79
N GLU A 8 -24.65 8.94 25.66
CA GLU A 8 -25.18 8.16 24.52
C GLU A 8 -24.08 7.32 23.86
N ILE A 9 -22.87 7.89 23.67
CA ILE A 9 -21.67 7.20 23.19
C ILE A 9 -21.29 6.02 24.10
N SER A 10 -21.36 6.21 25.41
CA SER A 10 -20.99 5.16 26.38
C SER A 10 -21.97 3.98 26.37
N SER A 11 -23.23 4.20 26.01
CA SER A 11 -24.27 3.16 26.03
C SER A 11 -24.31 2.28 24.76
N GLN A 12 -23.77 2.76 23.63
CA GLN A 12 -23.81 2.03 22.36
C GLN A 12 -22.65 1.04 22.16
N ILE A 13 -21.63 1.09 23.02
CA ILE A 13 -20.41 0.28 22.93
C ILE A 13 -20.63 -1.20 23.36
N LEU A 14 -21.73 -1.51 24.05
CA LEU A 14 -21.91 -2.80 24.77
C LEU A 14 -22.74 -3.90 24.07
N ARG A 15 -22.91 -3.92 22.74
CA ARG A 15 -23.59 -5.06 22.07
C ARG A 15 -22.77 -5.68 20.93
N GLY A 16 -22.49 -6.97 21.08
CA GLY A 16 -21.59 -7.77 20.26
C GLY A 16 -22.18 -8.29 18.94
N VAL A 17 -21.23 -8.50 18.01
CA VAL A 17 -21.12 -9.50 16.92
C VAL A 17 -22.28 -9.66 15.92
N SER A 18 -22.14 -9.05 14.73
CA SER A 18 -22.39 -9.66 13.40
C SER A 18 -21.87 -8.73 12.28
N SER A 19 -21.67 -9.28 11.07
CA SER A 19 -20.84 -8.78 9.96
C SER A 19 -21.29 -7.50 9.22
N GLN A 20 -22.22 -6.72 9.76
CA GLN A 20 -22.57 -5.37 9.32
C GLN A 20 -23.03 -4.58 10.55
N ARG A 21 -22.27 -3.55 10.95
CA ARG A 21 -22.74 -2.58 11.94
C ARG A 21 -23.23 -1.34 11.20
N GLU A 22 -24.54 -1.27 10.94
CA GLU A 22 -25.18 0.03 10.71
C GLU A 22 -25.27 0.74 12.07
N LEU A 23 -24.28 1.58 12.38
CA LEU A 23 -24.36 2.48 13.52
C LEU A 23 -25.34 3.61 13.17
N GLN A 24 -26.61 3.41 13.53
CA GLN A 24 -27.67 4.41 13.34
C GLN A 24 -27.69 5.38 14.53
N THR A 25 -27.06 6.54 14.37
CA THR A 25 -27.42 7.73 15.14
C THR A 25 -28.40 8.55 14.30
N HIS A 26 -29.59 8.82 14.85
CA HIS A 26 -30.67 9.65 14.32
C HIS A 26 -30.43 10.32 12.94
N GLY A 27 -30.78 9.60 11.86
CA GLY A 27 -30.71 10.08 10.48
C GLY A 27 -29.46 9.63 9.75
N ILE A 28 -29.63 8.73 8.77
CA ILE A 28 -28.63 8.10 7.89
C ILE A 28 -27.52 9.09 7.48
N SER A 29 -26.36 9.08 8.13
CA SER A 29 -25.36 10.17 8.01
C SER A 29 -23.91 9.76 7.74
N TYR A 30 -23.48 8.55 8.12
CA TYR A 30 -22.26 7.91 7.63
C TYR A 30 -22.40 6.39 7.77
N GLN A 31 -21.83 5.61 6.85
CA GLN A 31 -21.89 4.15 6.88
C GLN A 31 -20.49 3.58 7.06
N VAL A 32 -20.33 2.60 7.95
CA VAL A 32 -19.07 1.86 8.18
C VAL A 32 -19.30 0.40 7.80
N VAL A 33 -18.51 -0.12 6.87
CA VAL A 33 -18.53 -1.52 6.45
C VAL A 33 -17.20 -2.13 6.85
N ILE A 34 -17.20 -3.01 7.85
CA ILE A 34 -16.00 -3.76 8.26
C ILE A 34 -15.71 -4.79 7.17
N LYS A 35 -14.61 -4.61 6.44
CA LYS A 35 -14.12 -5.56 5.43
C LYS A 35 -13.27 -6.65 6.06
N ARG A 36 -12.51 -6.32 7.10
CA ARG A 36 -11.71 -7.26 7.91
C ARG A 36 -11.74 -6.83 9.37
N PRO A 37 -12.14 -7.70 10.32
CA PRO A 37 -12.12 -7.36 11.75
C PRO A 37 -10.69 -7.18 12.27
N GLY A 38 -10.52 -6.41 13.34
CA GLY A 38 -9.26 -6.28 14.08
C GLY A 38 -9.07 -7.38 15.15
N ASP A 39 -7.86 -7.44 15.71
CA ASP A 39 -7.38 -8.63 16.45
C ASP A 39 -7.53 -8.54 17.98
N SER A 40 -7.64 -7.32 18.53
CA SER A 40 -7.55 -7.09 20.00
C SER A 40 -8.85 -6.63 20.66
N GLY A 41 -9.83 -6.16 19.88
CA GLY A 41 -11.05 -5.52 20.41
C GLY A 41 -10.82 -4.20 21.16
N GLU A 42 -9.57 -3.76 21.31
CA GLU A 42 -9.22 -2.44 21.85
C GLU A 42 -9.39 -1.38 20.77
N THR A 43 -10.06 -0.27 21.11
CA THR A 43 -10.30 0.87 20.22
C THR A 43 -9.56 2.11 20.72
N PRO A 44 -9.04 2.98 19.83
CA PRO A 44 -8.31 4.17 20.24
C PRO A 44 -9.23 5.20 20.93
N MET A 45 -8.68 5.94 21.89
CA MET A 45 -9.38 6.95 22.67
C MET A 45 -9.14 8.37 22.15
N ILE A 46 -10.02 9.30 22.53
CA ILE A 46 -9.84 10.73 22.23
C ILE A 46 -8.50 11.21 22.78
N GLY A 47 -7.69 11.83 21.92
CA GLY A 47 -6.34 12.31 22.23
C GLY A 47 -5.23 11.33 21.81
N ASP A 48 -5.55 10.08 21.51
CA ASP A 48 -4.56 9.11 21.05
C ASP A 48 -3.98 9.51 19.69
N LYS A 49 -2.69 9.24 19.53
CA LYS A 49 -2.03 9.38 18.24
C LYS A 49 -2.23 8.10 17.43
N VAL A 50 -3.06 8.20 16.39
CA VAL A 50 -3.47 7.05 15.56
C VAL A 50 -2.70 7.02 14.23
N TYR A 51 -2.49 5.82 13.72
CA TYR A 51 -1.75 5.54 12.49
C TYR A 51 -2.65 4.73 11.56
N VAL A 52 -3.02 5.31 10.43
CA VAL A 52 -3.94 4.67 9.49
C VAL A 52 -3.40 4.74 8.06
N HIS A 53 -3.50 3.64 7.35
CA HIS A 53 -3.52 3.67 5.91
C HIS A 53 -4.94 3.93 5.41
N TYR A 54 -5.06 4.67 4.32
CA TYR A 54 -6.31 4.90 3.64
C TYR A 54 -6.16 5.01 2.12
N THR A 55 -7.27 4.75 1.43
CA THR A 55 -7.53 5.18 0.06
C THR A 55 -8.86 5.93 -0.01
N GLY A 56 -8.83 7.18 -0.45
CA GLY A 56 -9.99 8.06 -0.63
C GLY A 56 -10.47 8.10 -2.08
N ARG A 57 -11.77 7.90 -2.28
CA ARG A 57 -12.45 7.88 -3.58
C ARG A 57 -13.71 8.74 -3.56
N LEU A 58 -14.01 9.35 -4.70
CA LEU A 58 -15.35 9.90 -4.95
C LEU A 58 -16.34 8.75 -5.13
N LEU A 59 -17.64 9.02 -5.00
CA LEU A 59 -18.71 8.02 -5.18
C LEU A 59 -18.68 7.36 -6.58
N ASN A 60 -18.14 8.04 -7.59
CA ASN A 60 -17.93 7.49 -8.94
C ASN A 60 -16.69 6.58 -9.05
N GLY A 61 -16.02 6.26 -7.93
CA GLY A 61 -14.85 5.39 -7.88
C GLY A 61 -13.51 6.09 -8.12
N LYS A 62 -13.50 7.36 -8.58
CA LYS A 62 -12.27 8.10 -8.86
C LYS A 62 -11.49 8.31 -7.56
N LYS A 63 -10.30 7.69 -7.49
CA LYS A 63 -9.33 7.92 -6.40
C LYS A 63 -8.86 9.38 -6.44
N PHE A 64 -8.97 10.09 -5.31
CA PHE A 64 -8.45 11.45 -5.17
C PHE A 64 -7.19 11.52 -4.31
N ASP A 65 -7.01 10.55 -3.41
CA ASP A 65 -5.85 10.47 -2.51
C ASP A 65 -5.68 9.05 -1.94
N SER A 66 -4.45 8.65 -1.63
CA SER A 66 -4.15 7.41 -0.92
C SER A 66 -2.80 7.49 -0.22
N SER A 67 -2.78 7.08 1.04
CA SER A 67 -1.53 6.90 1.79
C SER A 67 -0.65 5.76 1.24
N HIS A 68 -1.24 4.77 0.56
CA HIS A 68 -0.49 3.66 -0.03
C HIS A 68 0.38 4.14 -1.18
N ASP A 69 -0.08 5.12 -1.95
CA ASP A 69 0.69 5.74 -3.04
C ASP A 69 1.97 6.43 -2.52
N ARG A 70 1.97 6.86 -1.25
CA ARG A 70 3.12 7.47 -0.56
C ARG A 70 3.99 6.46 0.19
N GLY A 71 3.51 5.24 0.38
CA GLY A 71 4.22 4.18 1.09
C GLY A 71 4.31 4.35 2.62
N GLU A 72 3.67 5.38 3.18
CA GLU A 72 3.67 5.68 4.63
C GLU A 72 2.26 5.88 5.19
N PRO A 73 1.99 5.47 6.45
CA PRO A 73 0.71 5.68 7.09
C PRO A 73 0.49 7.16 7.44
N PHE A 74 -0.76 7.57 7.40
CA PHE A 74 -1.19 8.90 7.85
C PHE A 74 -1.36 8.91 9.37
N THR A 75 -0.88 9.98 10.02
CA THR A 75 -0.87 10.10 11.48
C THR A 75 -1.62 11.35 11.90
N PHE A 76 -2.55 11.21 12.85
CA PHE A 76 -3.28 12.34 13.45
C PHE A 76 -3.62 12.04 14.91
N ASN A 77 -4.00 13.07 15.67
CA ASN A 77 -4.52 12.89 17.01
C ASN A 77 -6.05 12.74 16.94
N LEU A 78 -6.57 11.65 17.48
CA LEU A 78 -7.97 11.26 17.34
C LEU A 78 -8.90 12.17 18.17
N GLY A 79 -10.03 12.57 17.61
CA GLY A 79 -11.14 13.18 18.35
C GLY A 79 -10.88 14.61 18.82
N ILE A 80 -9.84 15.26 18.31
CA ILE A 80 -9.53 16.68 18.60
C ILE A 80 -9.84 17.61 17.42
N GLY A 81 -10.60 17.13 16.41
CA GLY A 81 -11.03 17.94 15.28
C GLY A 81 -9.94 18.26 14.25
N GLN A 82 -8.85 17.49 14.23
CA GLN A 82 -7.82 17.58 13.19
C GLN A 82 -8.28 16.99 11.85
N MET A 83 -9.23 16.06 11.88
CA MET A 83 -9.75 15.36 10.71
C MET A 83 -11.23 15.67 10.47
N ILE A 84 -11.74 15.25 9.30
CA ILE A 84 -13.17 15.32 9.01
C ILE A 84 -13.96 14.50 10.04
N LYS A 85 -15.18 14.94 10.37
CA LYS A 85 -15.99 14.34 11.44
C LYS A 85 -16.19 12.84 11.27
N ALA A 86 -16.35 12.37 10.03
CA ALA A 86 -16.49 10.94 9.75
C ALA A 86 -15.27 10.11 10.17
N TRP A 87 -14.06 10.66 10.05
CA TRP A 87 -12.82 9.98 10.44
C TRP A 87 -12.69 9.87 11.96
N ASP A 88 -12.96 10.96 12.70
CA ASP A 88 -12.89 10.94 14.16
C ASP A 88 -13.87 9.90 14.75
N LEU A 89 -15.06 9.74 14.14
CA LEU A 89 -16.04 8.74 14.57
C LEU A 89 -15.65 7.32 14.15
N ALA A 90 -15.22 7.13 12.90
CA ALA A 90 -14.89 5.82 12.37
C ALA A 90 -13.67 5.22 13.08
N VAL A 91 -12.56 5.96 13.15
CA VAL A 91 -11.30 5.47 13.72
C VAL A 91 -11.45 5.20 15.22
N ALA A 92 -12.24 5.98 15.95
CA ALA A 92 -12.56 5.70 17.35
C ALA A 92 -13.31 4.38 17.58
N SER A 93 -13.93 3.82 16.54
CA SER A 93 -14.63 2.53 16.61
C SER A 93 -13.81 1.35 16.06
N MET A 94 -12.68 1.63 15.40
CA MET A 94 -11.83 0.61 14.80
C MET A 94 -11.01 -0.11 15.87
N SER A 95 -10.89 -1.42 15.72
CA SER A 95 -9.89 -2.20 16.46
C SER A 95 -8.57 -2.27 15.71
N LYS A 96 -7.45 -2.42 16.44
CA LYS A 96 -6.14 -2.63 15.82
C LYS A 96 -6.17 -3.76 14.77
N GLY A 97 -5.70 -3.50 13.55
CA GLY A 97 -5.68 -4.45 12.44
C GLY A 97 -6.93 -4.40 11.53
N GLU A 98 -7.98 -3.70 11.95
CA GLU A 98 -9.25 -3.61 11.24
C GLU A 98 -9.12 -2.90 9.89
N VAL A 99 -9.83 -3.41 8.89
CA VAL A 99 -10.06 -2.74 7.61
C VAL A 99 -11.55 -2.43 7.54
N CYS A 100 -11.89 -1.15 7.43
CA CYS A 100 -13.26 -0.72 7.23
C CYS A 100 -13.36 0.22 6.03
N GLU A 101 -14.52 0.25 5.40
CA GLU A 101 -14.87 1.24 4.39
C GLU A 101 -15.93 2.17 4.97
N ILE A 102 -15.68 3.47 4.88
CA ILE A 102 -16.58 4.50 5.35
C ILE A 102 -17.13 5.32 4.18
N THR A 103 -18.46 5.42 4.10
CA THR A 103 -19.15 6.30 3.17
C THR A 103 -19.65 7.53 3.92
N CYS A 104 -19.12 8.69 3.54
CA CYS A 104 -19.21 9.93 4.29
C CYS A 104 -20.00 10.96 3.47
N LYS A 105 -21.19 11.35 3.95
CA LYS A 105 -21.96 12.44 3.34
C LYS A 105 -21.26 13.79 3.55
N PRO A 106 -21.58 14.81 2.72
CA PRO A 106 -20.92 16.12 2.79
C PRO A 106 -20.88 16.77 4.17
N GLU A 107 -21.92 16.58 4.99
CA GLU A 107 -22.06 17.18 6.32
C GLU A 107 -21.01 16.67 7.32
N TYR A 108 -20.39 15.53 7.01
CA TYR A 108 -19.33 14.88 7.79
C TYR A 108 -17.96 14.92 7.10
N THR A 109 -17.86 15.60 5.95
CA THR A 109 -16.63 15.81 5.18
C THR A 109 -16.32 17.31 5.08
N TYR A 110 -16.27 17.86 3.87
CA TYR A 110 -15.96 19.26 3.57
C TYR A 110 -17.23 20.11 3.32
N GLY A 111 -18.41 19.51 3.30
CA GLY A 111 -19.68 20.23 3.08
C GLY A 111 -19.69 21.06 1.79
N VAL A 112 -20.17 22.30 1.90
CA VAL A 112 -20.18 23.27 0.79
C VAL A 112 -18.79 23.82 0.45
N SER A 113 -17.79 23.58 1.30
CA SER A 113 -16.43 24.05 1.08
C SER A 113 -15.76 23.21 -0.01
N TRP A 114 -15.13 23.90 -0.96
CA TRP A 114 -14.41 23.27 -2.06
C TRP A 114 -12.97 22.93 -1.63
N ASN A 115 -12.47 21.75 -2.00
CA ASN A 115 -11.04 21.41 -1.91
C ASN A 115 -10.45 21.26 -3.32
N PRO A 116 -10.14 22.39 -3.99
CA PRO A 116 -9.65 22.40 -5.36
C PRO A 116 -8.29 21.73 -5.54
N PRO A 117 -8.01 21.09 -6.70
CA PRO A 117 -8.95 20.68 -7.76
C PRO A 117 -9.59 19.31 -7.51
N LYS A 118 -9.29 18.67 -6.36
CA LYS A 118 -9.46 17.23 -6.17
C LYS A 118 -10.87 16.82 -5.74
N ILE A 119 -11.53 17.62 -4.91
CA ILE A 119 -12.84 17.28 -4.32
C ILE A 119 -13.84 18.41 -4.59
N PRO A 120 -14.88 18.17 -5.41
CA PRO A 120 -15.96 19.14 -5.61
C PRO A 120 -16.76 19.45 -4.33
N PRO A 121 -17.44 20.61 -4.25
CA PRO A 121 -18.35 20.91 -3.16
C PRO A 121 -19.47 19.86 -3.04
N ASN A 122 -19.96 19.63 -1.83
CA ASN A 122 -21.03 18.67 -1.52
C ASN A 122 -20.77 17.24 -2.03
N SER A 123 -19.50 16.82 -2.06
CA SER A 123 -19.14 15.45 -2.46
C SER A 123 -19.36 14.44 -1.33
N THR A 124 -20.02 13.33 -1.66
CA THR A 124 -19.96 12.11 -0.84
C THR A 124 -18.63 11.40 -1.09
N LEU A 125 -17.90 11.12 -0.03
CA LEU A 125 -16.57 10.52 -0.09
C LEU A 125 -16.60 9.10 0.47
N VAL A 126 -15.88 8.20 -0.18
CA VAL A 126 -15.68 6.82 0.28
C VAL A 126 -14.22 6.68 0.68
N PHE A 127 -13.96 6.25 1.91
CA PHE A 127 -12.61 5.93 2.37
C PHE A 127 -12.54 4.47 2.75
N GLU A 128 -11.57 3.75 2.21
CA GLU A 128 -11.14 2.50 2.81
C GLU A 128 -10.04 2.85 3.82
N LEU A 129 -10.30 2.59 5.11
CA LEU A 129 -9.37 2.78 6.21
C LEU A 129 -8.81 1.43 6.62
N THR A 130 -7.51 1.40 6.85
CA THR A 130 -6.79 0.24 7.39
C THR A 130 -5.96 0.73 8.55
N GLU A 131 -6.33 0.33 9.76
CA GLU A 131 -5.43 0.44 10.89
C GLU A 131 -4.45 -0.72 10.76
N ASP A 132 -3.34 -0.49 10.05
CA ASP A 132 -2.44 -1.57 9.64
C ASP A 132 -1.63 -2.17 10.80
N GLY A 133 -1.89 -1.69 12.03
CA GLY A 133 -1.24 -2.13 13.26
C GLY A 133 0.28 -2.11 13.15
N GLY A 134 0.81 -1.30 12.22
CA GLY A 134 2.05 -1.61 11.53
C GLY A 134 3.27 -1.55 12.42
N ILE A 135 3.68 -0.33 12.72
CA ILE A 135 4.77 -0.02 13.65
C ILE A 135 4.16 0.84 14.75
N VAL A 136 3.84 0.25 15.90
CA VAL A 136 3.40 1.02 17.07
C VAL A 136 4.64 1.43 17.85
N ARG A 137 4.83 2.73 18.06
CA ARG A 137 5.97 3.26 18.81
C ARG A 137 5.54 3.78 20.18
N ARG A 138 6.20 3.33 21.24
CA ARG A 138 6.05 3.85 22.61
C ARG A 138 7.40 4.37 23.10
N ILE A 139 7.50 5.70 23.26
CA ILE A 139 8.73 6.36 23.73
C ILE A 139 8.91 6.08 25.23
N LYS A 140 10.05 5.48 25.62
CA LYS A 140 10.46 5.27 27.02
C LYS A 140 11.27 6.46 27.52
N GLN A 141 12.19 6.93 26.69
CA GLN A 141 13.01 8.11 26.94
C GLN A 141 12.93 9.03 25.73
N LYS A 142 12.56 10.28 25.97
CA LYS A 142 12.54 11.29 24.92
C LYS A 142 13.97 11.61 24.48
N GLY A 143 14.17 11.75 23.18
CA GLY A 143 15.44 12.21 22.63
C GLY A 143 15.67 13.71 22.84
N GLU A 144 16.80 14.15 22.33
CA GLU A 144 17.29 15.51 22.37
C GLU A 144 17.34 16.09 20.95
N GLY A 145 17.01 17.39 20.84
CA GLY A 145 16.97 18.10 19.57
C GLY A 145 15.68 17.87 18.78
N TYR A 146 15.70 18.28 17.51
CA TYR A 146 14.54 18.23 16.61
C TYR A 146 14.85 17.50 15.30
N ALA A 147 16.09 17.02 15.14
CA ALA A 147 16.53 16.36 13.93
C ALA A 147 16.30 14.85 14.06
N SER A 148 15.82 14.25 12.97
CA SER A 148 15.79 12.80 12.80
C SER A 148 16.70 12.36 11.64
N PRO A 149 17.15 11.10 11.65
CA PRO A 149 17.79 10.46 10.50
C PRO A 149 16.95 10.60 9.23
N ASN A 150 17.60 10.84 8.09
CA ASN A 150 16.96 10.74 6.77
C ASN A 150 17.31 9.42 6.09
N GLU A 151 16.65 9.12 4.96
CA GLU A 151 16.98 7.97 4.13
C GLU A 151 18.47 8.03 3.72
N GLY A 152 19.20 6.92 3.91
CA GLY A 152 20.65 6.85 3.70
C GLY A 152 21.52 7.36 4.86
N ALA A 153 20.93 7.91 5.93
CA ALA A 153 21.68 8.31 7.12
C ALA A 153 22.39 7.12 7.77
N VAL A 154 23.57 7.35 8.31
CA VAL A 154 24.27 6.37 9.14
C VAL A 154 23.78 6.55 10.58
N VAL A 155 23.24 5.49 11.17
CA VAL A 155 22.73 5.48 12.55
C VAL A 155 23.57 4.56 13.43
N ASP A 156 23.78 4.98 14.68
CA ASP A 156 24.41 4.19 15.74
C ASP A 156 23.34 3.89 16.80
N VAL A 157 23.02 2.62 17.00
CA VAL A 157 21.92 2.20 17.85
C VAL A 157 22.33 1.08 18.80
N HIS A 158 21.65 1.02 19.93
CA HIS A 158 21.46 -0.23 20.67
C HIS A 158 20.08 -0.77 20.32
N LEU A 159 19.99 -2.06 20.00
CA LEU A 159 18.71 -2.74 19.78
C LEU A 159 18.61 -4.01 20.61
N GLU A 160 17.39 -4.29 21.06
CA GLU A 160 17.00 -5.56 21.65
C GLU A 160 15.69 -6.02 20.99
N GLY A 161 15.73 -7.14 20.29
CA GLY A 161 14.60 -7.76 19.61
C GLY A 161 14.05 -8.94 20.41
N SER A 162 12.73 -8.97 20.58
CA SER A 162 12.03 -10.05 21.26
C SER A 162 10.81 -10.55 20.46
N CYS A 163 10.54 -11.84 20.57
CA CYS A 163 9.41 -12.52 19.94
C CYS A 163 8.75 -13.43 20.98
N ALA A 164 7.43 -13.29 21.18
CA ALA A 164 6.68 -14.03 22.20
C ALA A 164 7.31 -13.97 23.61
N GLY A 165 7.92 -12.83 23.97
CA GLY A 165 8.58 -12.63 25.27
C GLY A 165 10.02 -13.16 25.37
N HIS A 166 10.56 -13.78 24.32
CA HIS A 166 11.94 -14.26 24.27
C HIS A 166 12.82 -13.29 23.48
N VAL A 167 13.91 -12.82 24.09
CA VAL A 167 14.93 -12.00 23.42
C VAL A 167 15.73 -12.89 22.47
N PHE A 168 15.83 -12.48 21.20
CA PHE A 168 16.56 -13.19 20.15
C PHE A 168 17.72 -12.38 19.57
N ASP A 169 17.72 -11.06 19.75
CA ASP A 169 18.81 -10.17 19.32
C ASP A 169 19.01 -9.10 20.40
N SER A 170 20.27 -8.79 20.73
CA SER A 170 20.64 -7.72 21.66
C SER A 170 22.07 -7.29 21.38
N ARG A 171 22.24 -6.11 20.76
CA ARG A 171 23.56 -5.64 20.32
C ARG A 171 23.57 -4.15 20.02
N ASP A 172 24.79 -3.63 20.07
CA ASP A 172 25.14 -2.34 19.49
C ASP A 172 25.56 -2.54 18.03
N LEU A 173 25.05 -1.70 17.14
CA LEU A 173 25.48 -1.70 15.76
C LEU A 173 25.26 -0.36 15.06
N ARG A 174 26.00 -0.22 13.96
CA ARG A 174 25.92 0.91 13.05
C ARG A 174 25.47 0.44 11.69
N PHE A 175 24.43 1.07 11.14
CA PHE A 175 23.89 0.72 9.82
C PHE A 175 23.38 1.95 9.06
N ILE A 176 23.05 1.76 7.78
CA ILE A 176 22.51 2.80 6.90
C ILE A 176 20.98 2.66 6.84
N VAL A 177 20.26 3.75 7.12
CA VAL A 177 18.79 3.79 7.00
C VAL A 177 18.38 3.48 5.55
N GLY A 178 17.53 2.47 5.38
CA GLY A 178 17.14 1.90 4.09
C GLY A 178 17.92 0.63 3.70
N GLU A 179 18.89 0.22 4.51
CA GLU A 179 19.79 -0.93 4.30
C GLU A 179 19.94 -1.80 5.55
N ALA A 180 19.06 -1.64 6.55
CA ALA A 180 19.11 -2.38 7.80
C ALA A 180 19.01 -3.91 7.60
N GLU A 181 18.40 -4.36 6.50
CA GLU A 181 18.32 -5.75 6.08
C GLU A 181 19.70 -6.43 5.95
N ASP A 182 20.77 -5.68 5.64
CA ASP A 182 22.13 -6.21 5.59
C ASP A 182 22.67 -6.65 6.96
N HIS A 183 21.99 -6.22 8.03
CA HIS A 183 22.31 -6.50 9.42
C HIS A 183 21.25 -7.35 10.11
N ASP A 184 20.37 -8.01 9.35
CA ASP A 184 19.24 -8.81 9.84
C ASP A 184 18.24 -8.00 10.69
N ILE A 185 18.14 -6.69 10.42
CA ILE A 185 17.18 -5.79 11.07
C ILE A 185 15.90 -5.71 10.23
N PRO A 186 14.71 -5.90 10.83
CA PRO A 186 13.46 -5.86 10.10
C PRO A 186 13.08 -4.43 9.65
N LEU A 187 12.32 -4.36 8.56
CA LEU A 187 11.90 -3.12 7.89
C LEU A 187 11.26 -2.09 8.84
N GLY A 188 10.55 -2.56 9.88
CA GLY A 188 9.89 -1.71 10.86
C GLY A 188 10.86 -0.88 11.70
N VAL A 189 11.97 -1.47 12.13
CA VAL A 189 13.03 -0.75 12.87
C VAL A 189 13.66 0.30 11.96
N ASP A 190 14.00 -0.08 10.73
CA ASP A 190 14.57 0.83 9.74
C ASP A 190 13.68 2.05 9.45
N ARG A 191 12.37 1.80 9.24
CA ARG A 191 11.39 2.89 9.05
C ARG A 191 11.24 3.77 10.28
N ALA A 192 11.32 3.20 11.48
CA ALA A 192 11.20 3.96 12.73
C ALA A 192 12.34 4.97 12.90
N MET A 193 13.56 4.65 12.42
CA MET A 193 14.73 5.54 12.53
C MET A 193 14.42 6.96 12.05
N LYS A 194 13.68 7.10 10.94
CA LYS A 194 13.34 8.40 10.33
C LYS A 194 12.48 9.32 11.21
N ARG A 195 11.92 8.78 12.30
CA ARG A 195 11.06 9.50 13.25
C ARG A 195 11.65 9.57 14.65
N MET A 196 12.81 8.98 14.90
CA MET A 196 13.50 9.01 16.18
C MET A 196 14.43 10.20 16.30
N GLU A 197 14.59 10.70 17.53
CA GLU A 197 15.53 11.75 17.90
C GLU A 197 16.81 11.16 18.53
N LYS A 198 17.92 11.91 18.50
CA LYS A 198 19.17 11.48 19.16
C LYS A 198 18.93 11.26 20.65
N GLY A 199 19.38 10.14 21.20
CA GLY A 199 19.15 9.75 22.59
C GLY A 199 17.73 9.21 22.88
N GLU A 200 16.83 9.13 21.89
CA GLU A 200 15.50 8.55 22.08
C GLU A 200 15.62 7.04 22.32
N CYS A 201 14.97 6.56 23.37
CA CYS A 201 14.72 5.14 23.60
C CYS A 201 13.22 4.84 23.46
N CYS A 202 12.86 3.88 22.63
CA CYS A 202 11.46 3.52 22.40
C CYS A 202 11.26 2.02 22.21
N LEU A 203 10.03 1.57 22.49
CA LEU A 203 9.54 0.25 22.10
C LEU A 203 8.81 0.36 20.76
N LEU A 204 9.11 -0.56 19.87
CA LEU A 204 8.49 -0.73 18.56
C LEU A 204 7.77 -2.09 18.54
N TYR A 205 6.46 -2.07 18.36
CA TYR A 205 5.66 -3.28 18.12
C TYR A 205 5.46 -3.40 16.62
N LEU A 206 6.00 -4.46 16.03
CA LEU A 206 6.06 -4.67 14.59
C LEU A 206 5.11 -5.82 14.23
N SER A 207 4.13 -5.52 13.39
CA SER A 207 3.31 -6.56 12.76
C SER A 207 4.13 -7.33 11.72
N PRO A 208 3.66 -8.49 11.23
CA PRO A 208 4.40 -9.33 10.27
C PRO A 208 4.92 -8.58 9.04
N ARG A 209 4.14 -7.61 8.54
CA ARG A 209 4.49 -6.77 7.39
C ARG A 209 5.75 -5.92 7.61
N TYR A 210 6.02 -5.56 8.86
CA TYR A 210 7.16 -4.73 9.26
C TYR A 210 8.21 -5.51 10.06
N GLY A 211 7.93 -6.78 10.37
CA GLY A 211 8.88 -7.75 10.91
C GLY A 211 9.60 -8.53 9.80
N PHE A 212 9.76 -9.84 10.01
CA PHE A 212 10.40 -10.75 9.05
C PHE A 212 9.43 -11.40 8.04
N GLY A 213 8.17 -10.96 8.01
CA GLY A 213 7.21 -11.35 6.98
C GLY A 213 6.82 -12.83 6.98
N THR A 214 6.37 -13.31 5.82
CA THR A 214 5.84 -14.66 5.64
C THR A 214 6.90 -15.77 5.69
N GLU A 215 8.18 -15.42 5.63
CA GLU A 215 9.26 -16.40 5.70
C GLU A 215 9.78 -16.58 7.13
N GLY A 216 9.63 -15.57 7.98
CA GLY A 216 10.25 -15.55 9.30
C GLY A 216 11.77 -15.31 9.20
N HIS A 217 12.52 -15.72 10.23
CA HIS A 217 13.96 -15.56 10.26
C HIS A 217 14.64 -16.79 10.88
N SER A 218 15.22 -17.63 10.04
CA SER A 218 15.79 -18.93 10.44
C SER A 218 16.92 -18.79 11.45
N HIS A 219 17.83 -17.82 11.25
CA HIS A 219 18.96 -17.59 12.16
C HIS A 219 18.52 -17.21 13.58
N PHE A 220 17.37 -16.52 13.72
CA PHE A 220 16.82 -16.12 15.02
C PHE A 220 15.75 -17.09 15.54
N GLY A 221 15.47 -18.18 14.82
CA GLY A 221 14.41 -19.13 15.19
C GLY A 221 13.00 -18.52 15.14
N ILE A 222 12.79 -17.47 14.33
CA ILE A 222 11.51 -16.76 14.23
C ILE A 222 10.68 -17.40 13.11
N GLY A 223 9.47 -17.80 13.44
CA GLY A 223 8.54 -18.39 12.47
C GLY A 223 7.92 -17.37 11.49
N PRO A 224 7.30 -17.87 10.42
CA PRO A 224 6.47 -17.08 9.51
C PRO A 224 5.45 -16.20 10.24
N ASN A 225 5.30 -14.96 9.78
CA ASN A 225 4.30 -14.00 10.24
C ASN A 225 4.30 -13.75 11.75
N ALA A 226 5.47 -13.77 12.39
CA ALA A 226 5.58 -13.44 13.81
C ALA A 226 5.46 -11.92 14.06
N ASP A 227 4.76 -11.55 15.13
CA ASP A 227 4.83 -10.22 15.73
C ASP A 227 6.13 -10.08 16.51
N LEU A 228 6.78 -8.92 16.37
CA LEU A 228 8.06 -8.63 17.04
C LEU A 228 7.95 -7.39 17.91
N ILE A 229 8.72 -7.36 18.99
CA ILE A 229 8.89 -6.19 19.84
C ILE A 229 10.37 -5.85 19.87
N TYR A 230 10.72 -4.62 19.48
CA TYR A 230 12.08 -4.11 19.59
C TYR A 230 12.15 -2.96 20.60
N GLU A 231 13.08 -3.02 21.53
CA GLU A 231 13.55 -1.84 22.25
C GLU A 231 14.74 -1.25 21.49
N VAL A 232 14.66 0.03 21.15
CA VAL A 232 15.70 0.69 20.35
C VAL A 232 16.09 2.01 21.00
N LEU A 233 17.39 2.17 21.22
CA LEU A 233 18.03 3.42 21.63
C LEU A 233 18.84 3.97 20.45
N LEU A 234 18.43 5.12 19.92
CA LEU A 234 19.19 5.84 18.90
C LEU A 234 20.27 6.68 19.58
N LYS A 235 21.54 6.27 19.49
CA LYS A 235 22.65 6.94 20.20
C LYS A 235 23.13 8.19 19.45
N GLU A 236 23.44 8.01 18.16
CA GLU A 236 24.02 9.01 17.27
C GLU A 236 23.52 8.77 15.85
N PHE A 237 23.51 9.80 15.01
CA PHE A 237 23.30 9.64 13.58
C PHE A 237 23.96 10.75 12.77
N VAL A 238 24.31 10.42 11.52
CA VAL A 238 24.84 11.36 10.54
C VAL A 238 23.89 11.38 9.34
N LYS A 239 23.23 12.53 9.12
CA LYS A 239 22.34 12.72 7.97
C LYS A 239 23.14 12.76 6.68
N VAL A 240 22.53 12.28 5.60
CA VAL A 240 23.02 12.54 4.25
C VAL A 240 22.51 13.92 3.81
N LYS A 241 23.28 14.61 2.95
CA LYS A 241 22.82 15.85 2.30
C LYS A 241 21.46 15.61 1.61
N ASN A 242 20.63 16.64 1.51
CA ASN A 242 19.42 16.52 0.70
C ASN A 242 19.78 16.56 -0.79
N THR A 243 18.91 16.02 -1.64
CA THR A 243 19.15 15.97 -3.09
C THR A 243 19.34 17.34 -3.73
N TRP A 244 18.70 18.39 -3.21
CA TRP A 244 18.88 19.76 -3.69
C TRP A 244 20.19 20.42 -3.25
N ASP A 245 20.87 19.86 -2.24
CA ASP A 245 22.19 20.33 -1.77
C ASP A 245 23.35 19.58 -2.47
N MET A 246 23.04 18.68 -3.42
CA MET A 246 24.00 17.85 -4.14
C MET A 246 24.29 18.38 -5.54
N THR A 247 25.55 18.29 -5.94
CA THR A 247 25.98 18.47 -7.34
C THR A 247 25.45 17.33 -8.22
N MET A 248 25.39 17.55 -9.54
CA MET A 248 24.96 16.52 -10.48
C MET A 248 25.86 15.26 -10.44
N VAL A 249 27.15 15.45 -10.21
CA VAL A 249 28.11 14.35 -10.04
C VAL A 249 27.77 13.53 -8.80
N GLU A 250 27.55 14.17 -7.63
CA GLU A 250 27.13 13.49 -6.41
C GLU A 250 25.79 12.75 -6.59
N LYS A 251 24.80 13.36 -7.27
CA LYS A 251 23.51 12.73 -7.59
C LYS A 251 23.69 11.47 -8.45
N LEU A 252 24.52 11.54 -9.49
CA LEU A 252 24.81 10.41 -10.37
C LEU A 252 25.53 9.27 -9.65
N GLU A 253 26.52 9.58 -8.82
CA GLU A 253 27.23 8.57 -8.01
C GLU A 253 26.27 7.84 -7.06
N LEU A 254 25.39 8.58 -6.37
CA LEU A 254 24.37 8.00 -5.49
C LEU A 254 23.37 7.14 -6.26
N ALA A 255 22.91 7.58 -7.42
CA ALA A 255 21.98 6.83 -8.26
C ALA A 255 22.62 5.53 -8.79
N VAL A 256 23.91 5.56 -9.17
CA VAL A 256 24.66 4.36 -9.58
C VAL A 256 24.83 3.40 -8.41
N ALA A 257 25.21 3.88 -7.23
CA ALA A 257 25.36 3.06 -6.03
C ALA A 257 24.03 2.39 -5.65
N ALA A 258 22.93 3.15 -5.62
CA ALA A 258 21.59 2.63 -5.35
C ALA A 258 21.17 1.58 -6.37
N LYS A 259 21.45 1.78 -7.67
CA LYS A 259 21.17 0.78 -8.72
C LYS A 259 21.96 -0.51 -8.51
N GLN A 260 23.24 -0.41 -8.17
CA GLN A 260 24.09 -1.56 -7.91
C GLN A 260 23.57 -2.34 -6.69
N LYS A 261 23.27 -1.64 -5.59
CA LYS A 261 22.72 -2.23 -4.37
C LYS A 261 21.36 -2.89 -4.61
N GLY A 262 20.45 -2.22 -5.29
CA GLY A 262 19.16 -2.80 -5.68
C GLY A 262 19.30 -4.06 -6.53
N THR A 263 20.32 -4.11 -7.40
CA THR A 263 20.61 -5.30 -8.21
C THR A 263 21.15 -6.45 -7.38
N GLN A 264 21.95 -6.17 -6.34
CA GLN A 264 22.39 -7.18 -5.38
C GLN A 264 21.20 -7.77 -4.62
N TYR A 265 20.32 -6.93 -4.08
CA TYR A 265 19.10 -7.38 -3.40
C TYR A 265 18.18 -8.19 -4.31
N PHE A 266 18.00 -7.76 -5.55
CA PHE A 266 17.18 -8.50 -6.52
C PHE A 266 17.73 -9.90 -6.78
N LYS A 267 19.05 -10.05 -6.94
CA LYS A 267 19.72 -11.34 -7.12
C LYS A 267 19.60 -12.23 -5.88
N ALA A 268 19.58 -11.64 -4.69
CA ALA A 268 19.37 -12.34 -3.43
C ALA A 268 17.90 -12.69 -3.14
N GLY A 269 16.96 -12.36 -4.04
CA GLY A 269 15.52 -12.60 -3.83
C GLY A 269 14.84 -11.57 -2.89
N LYS A 270 15.60 -10.61 -2.37
CA LYS A 270 15.14 -9.54 -1.47
C LYS A 270 14.46 -8.42 -2.26
N TYR A 271 13.30 -8.72 -2.84
CA TYR A 271 12.65 -7.83 -3.83
C TYR A 271 12.14 -6.51 -3.23
N ILE A 272 11.69 -6.50 -1.97
CA ILE A 272 11.23 -5.26 -1.30
C ILE A 272 12.40 -4.29 -1.14
N GLN A 273 13.56 -4.79 -0.72
CA GLN A 273 14.78 -4.01 -0.55
C GLN A 273 15.32 -3.53 -1.89
N ALA A 274 15.21 -4.35 -2.94
CA ALA A 274 15.51 -3.92 -4.30
C ALA A 274 14.62 -2.75 -4.74
N VAL A 275 13.31 -2.80 -4.46
CA VAL A 275 12.38 -1.68 -4.74
C VAL A 275 12.81 -0.41 -4.01
N ILE A 276 13.09 -0.50 -2.70
CA ILE A 276 13.53 0.65 -1.89
C ILE A 276 14.75 1.32 -2.54
N GLN A 277 15.74 0.53 -2.98
CA GLN A 277 16.94 1.06 -3.59
C GLN A 277 16.67 1.71 -4.96
N TYR A 278 15.91 1.07 -5.84
CA TYR A 278 15.62 1.65 -7.16
C TYR A 278 14.70 2.88 -7.08
N GLN A 279 13.81 2.96 -6.08
CA GLN A 279 12.94 4.11 -5.86
C GLN A 279 13.72 5.39 -5.50
N LYS A 280 14.94 5.27 -4.96
CA LYS A 280 15.81 6.42 -4.67
C LYS A 280 16.27 7.16 -5.93
N ILE A 281 16.34 6.46 -7.07
CA ILE A 281 17.02 6.94 -8.28
C ILE A 281 16.20 8.02 -8.99
N VAL A 282 14.90 7.78 -9.21
CA VAL A 282 14.06 8.67 -10.01
C VAL A 282 13.96 10.07 -9.37
N PRO A 283 13.60 10.22 -8.08
CA PRO A 283 13.54 11.54 -7.44
C PRO A 283 14.90 12.24 -7.32
N CYS A 284 15.99 11.47 -7.25
CA CYS A 284 17.35 12.03 -7.22
C CYS A 284 17.73 12.71 -8.54
N LEU A 285 17.16 12.25 -9.65
CA LEU A 285 17.50 12.71 -11.01
C LEU A 285 16.36 13.51 -11.69
N GLU A 286 15.18 13.65 -11.07
CA GLU A 286 13.98 14.27 -11.68
C GLU A 286 13.93 15.81 -11.63
N ILE A 287 15.00 16.50 -11.24
CA ILE A 287 15.00 17.97 -11.20
C ILE A 287 16.32 18.49 -11.76
N GLU A 288 16.26 18.96 -13.01
CA GLU A 288 16.91 20.16 -13.55
C GLU A 288 16.72 20.17 -15.08
N GLU A 289 15.77 20.97 -15.58
CA GLU A 289 15.59 21.27 -17.02
C GLU A 289 16.78 22.04 -17.63
N ASN A 290 17.86 22.26 -16.87
CA ASN A 290 19.04 23.07 -17.20
C ASN A 290 20.35 22.27 -17.25
N HIS A 291 20.31 20.96 -17.50
CA HIS A 291 21.53 20.18 -17.65
C HIS A 291 22.21 20.41 -19.00
N SER A 292 23.55 20.36 -19.02
CA SER A 292 24.33 20.26 -20.25
C SER A 292 23.93 19.01 -21.04
N GLU A 293 23.92 19.10 -22.37
CA GLU A 293 23.57 17.99 -23.28
C GLU A 293 24.38 16.71 -22.99
N GLU A 294 25.59 16.85 -22.44
CA GLU A 294 26.51 15.76 -22.11
C GLU A 294 25.98 14.76 -21.06
N HIS A 295 25.27 15.23 -20.03
CA HIS A 295 24.78 14.35 -18.96
C HIS A 295 23.38 13.78 -19.23
N GLN A 296 22.62 14.38 -20.14
CA GLN A 296 21.22 14.06 -20.38
C GLN A 296 21.01 12.62 -20.87
N ALA A 297 21.89 12.13 -21.76
CA ALA A 297 21.82 10.75 -22.25
C ALA A 297 22.10 9.72 -21.15
N SER A 298 23.11 9.97 -20.32
CA SER A 298 23.51 9.09 -19.21
C SER A 298 22.42 9.02 -18.13
N VAL A 299 21.84 10.16 -17.78
CA VAL A 299 20.69 10.24 -16.85
C VAL A 299 19.51 9.47 -17.40
N LYS A 300 19.13 9.72 -18.66
CA LYS A 300 18.02 9.04 -19.33
C LYS A 300 18.21 7.52 -19.32
N ALA A 301 19.40 7.04 -19.69
CA ALA A 301 19.71 5.61 -19.67
C ALA A 301 19.60 5.02 -18.26
N LEU A 302 20.08 5.75 -17.25
CA LEU A 302 20.04 5.31 -15.85
C LEU A 302 18.59 5.23 -15.34
N VAL A 303 17.77 6.26 -15.57
CA VAL A 303 16.35 6.30 -15.19
C VAL A 303 15.56 5.18 -15.85
N LEU A 304 15.67 5.02 -17.18
CA LEU A 304 14.95 3.97 -17.91
C LEU A 304 15.34 2.57 -17.41
N SER A 305 16.63 2.32 -17.18
CA SER A 305 17.09 1.03 -16.64
C SER A 305 16.57 0.76 -15.22
N SER A 306 16.40 1.81 -14.41
CA SER A 306 15.90 1.71 -13.04
C SER A 306 14.39 1.46 -12.99
N LEU A 307 13.62 2.14 -13.84
CA LEU A 307 12.18 1.89 -14.00
C LEU A 307 11.90 0.46 -14.49
N LEU A 308 12.70 -0.02 -15.44
CA LEU A 308 12.64 -1.41 -15.88
C LEU A 308 12.88 -2.37 -14.72
N ASN A 309 13.91 -2.14 -13.90
CA ASN A 309 14.20 -2.99 -12.75
C ASN A 309 13.09 -2.94 -11.69
N LEU A 310 12.50 -1.77 -11.42
CA LEU A 310 11.31 -1.64 -10.56
C LEU A 310 10.14 -2.47 -11.09
N ALA A 311 9.83 -2.38 -12.38
CA ALA A 311 8.77 -3.19 -12.99
C ALA A 311 9.01 -4.70 -12.78
N MET A 312 10.27 -5.14 -12.88
CA MET A 312 10.64 -6.52 -12.63
C MET A 312 10.48 -6.92 -11.15
N CYS A 313 10.81 -6.03 -10.21
CA CYS A 313 10.60 -6.28 -8.78
C CYS A 313 9.11 -6.40 -8.45
N HIS A 314 8.27 -5.48 -8.94
CA HIS A 314 6.83 -5.54 -8.73
C HIS A 314 6.19 -6.78 -9.36
N LEU A 315 6.68 -7.26 -10.52
CA LEU A 315 6.26 -8.56 -11.07
C LEU A 315 6.58 -9.74 -10.14
N ARG A 316 7.72 -9.71 -9.43
CA ARG A 316 8.09 -10.74 -8.45
C ARG A 316 7.26 -10.66 -7.18
N LEU A 317 6.92 -9.45 -6.76
CA LEU A 317 6.05 -9.15 -5.61
C LEU A 317 4.55 -9.34 -5.91
N GLN A 318 4.18 -9.68 -7.16
CA GLN A 318 2.79 -9.80 -7.61
C GLN A 318 1.99 -8.49 -7.55
N GLU A 319 2.68 -7.36 -7.55
CA GLU A 319 2.10 -6.01 -7.55
C GLU A 319 1.93 -5.51 -9.00
N TYR A 320 1.06 -6.18 -9.75
CA TYR A 320 1.00 -6.03 -11.21
C TYR A 320 0.63 -4.61 -11.68
N SER A 321 -0.23 -3.90 -10.93
CA SER A 321 -0.59 -2.51 -11.23
C SER A 321 0.62 -1.57 -11.20
N HIS A 322 1.48 -1.70 -10.19
CA HIS A 322 2.72 -0.93 -10.09
C HIS A 322 3.70 -1.30 -11.20
N ALA A 323 3.80 -2.59 -11.57
CA ALA A 323 4.64 -3.01 -12.68
C ALA A 323 4.22 -2.35 -14.00
N VAL A 324 2.91 -2.28 -14.29
CA VAL A 324 2.37 -1.57 -15.45
C VAL A 324 2.73 -0.09 -15.41
N GLU A 325 2.53 0.58 -14.28
CA GLU A 325 2.84 2.01 -14.14
C GLU A 325 4.31 2.30 -14.49
N LYS A 326 5.25 1.50 -13.99
CA LYS A 326 6.68 1.70 -14.30
C LYS A 326 7.00 1.39 -15.76
N CYS A 327 6.36 0.39 -16.37
CA CYS A 327 6.51 0.12 -17.80
C CYS A 327 5.95 1.26 -18.67
N ASN A 328 4.82 1.87 -18.29
CA ASN A 328 4.26 3.01 -19.01
C ASN A 328 5.23 4.18 -19.06
N LYS A 329 5.85 4.53 -17.92
CA LYS A 329 6.87 5.59 -17.87
C LYS A 329 8.06 5.32 -18.80
N VAL A 330 8.46 4.06 -18.96
CA VAL A 330 9.52 3.69 -19.92
C VAL A 330 9.04 3.86 -21.36
N ILE A 331 7.81 3.43 -21.67
CA ILE A 331 7.22 3.45 -23.02
C ILE A 331 6.91 4.88 -23.50
N GLU A 332 6.57 5.79 -22.58
CA GLU A 332 6.40 7.21 -22.85
C GLU A 332 7.68 7.85 -23.44
N VAL A 333 8.84 7.32 -23.04
CA VAL A 333 10.15 7.82 -23.44
C VAL A 333 10.78 7.00 -24.57
N ASP A 334 10.57 5.68 -24.56
CA ASP A 334 11.10 4.70 -25.51
C ASP A 334 9.98 3.71 -25.87
N ASN A 335 9.21 4.06 -26.90
CA ASN A 335 8.00 3.32 -27.29
C ASN A 335 8.28 1.92 -27.86
N SER A 336 9.53 1.63 -28.24
CA SER A 336 10.01 0.38 -28.81
C SER A 336 10.86 -0.42 -27.80
N ASN A 337 10.78 -0.08 -26.51
CA ASN A 337 11.48 -0.81 -25.48
C ASN A 337 10.90 -2.24 -25.29
N GLU A 338 11.57 -3.23 -25.89
CA GLU A 338 11.16 -4.64 -25.87
C GLU A 338 10.89 -5.15 -24.45
N LYS A 339 11.77 -4.80 -23.49
CA LYS A 339 11.66 -5.25 -22.08
C LYS A 339 10.44 -4.63 -21.39
N ALA A 340 10.15 -3.36 -21.64
CA ALA A 340 8.99 -2.69 -21.04
C ALA A 340 7.69 -3.29 -21.54
N LEU A 341 7.54 -3.45 -22.86
CA LEU A 341 6.37 -4.07 -23.49
C LEU A 341 6.16 -5.49 -22.98
N TYR A 342 7.21 -6.31 -22.98
CA TYR A 342 7.12 -7.69 -22.50
C TYR A 342 6.72 -7.78 -21.02
N ARG A 343 7.31 -6.94 -20.17
CA ARG A 343 6.99 -6.92 -18.72
C ARG A 343 5.58 -6.40 -18.45
N ARG A 344 5.12 -5.39 -19.20
CA ARG A 344 3.76 -4.86 -19.13
C ARG A 344 2.72 -5.89 -19.57
N GLY A 345 2.98 -6.57 -20.69
CA GLY A 345 2.14 -7.68 -21.17
C GLY A 345 2.02 -8.81 -20.15
N LYS A 346 3.12 -9.16 -19.46
CA LYS A 346 3.08 -10.14 -18.35
C LYS A 346 2.22 -9.66 -17.18
N ALA A 347 2.30 -8.37 -16.81
CA ALA A 347 1.50 -7.82 -15.73
C ALA A 347 0.00 -7.80 -16.10
N TRP A 348 -0.35 -7.38 -17.31
CA TRP A 348 -1.72 -7.45 -17.83
C TRP A 348 -2.30 -8.86 -17.81
N LEU A 349 -1.50 -9.84 -18.23
CA LEU A 349 -1.91 -11.25 -18.22
C LEU A 349 -2.28 -11.73 -16.81
N GLN A 350 -1.50 -11.34 -15.78
CA GLN A 350 -1.80 -11.69 -14.39
C GLN A 350 -3.02 -10.96 -13.84
N MET A 351 -3.36 -9.79 -14.39
CA MET A 351 -4.59 -9.04 -14.06
C MET A 351 -5.80 -9.48 -14.89
N ASN A 352 -5.69 -10.55 -15.67
CA ASN A 352 -6.73 -11.04 -16.61
C ASN A 352 -7.09 -10.08 -17.75
N GLU A 353 -6.26 -9.08 -18.02
CA GLU A 353 -6.42 -8.14 -19.13
C GLU A 353 -5.82 -8.74 -20.42
N PHE A 354 -6.43 -9.84 -20.90
CA PHE A 354 -5.83 -10.71 -21.92
C PHE A 354 -5.61 -10.02 -23.27
N TYR A 355 -6.51 -9.11 -23.67
CA TYR A 355 -6.39 -8.36 -24.91
C TYR A 355 -5.23 -7.36 -24.87
N LEU A 356 -5.08 -6.65 -23.75
CA LEU A 356 -3.95 -5.73 -23.53
C LEU A 356 -2.62 -6.50 -23.48
N ALA A 357 -2.60 -7.64 -22.79
CA ALA A 357 -1.44 -8.52 -22.73
C ALA A 357 -1.02 -9.01 -24.12
N LYS A 358 -1.98 -9.53 -24.90
CA LYS A 358 -1.74 -9.99 -26.28
C LYS A 358 -1.16 -8.87 -27.14
N SER A 359 -1.76 -7.68 -27.09
CA SER A 359 -1.29 -6.53 -27.87
C SER A 359 0.15 -6.15 -27.52
N ASP A 360 0.51 -6.13 -26.23
CA ASP A 360 1.90 -5.86 -25.82
C ASP A 360 2.88 -6.91 -26.33
N PHE A 361 2.52 -8.21 -26.30
CA PHE A 361 3.39 -9.27 -26.83
C PHE A 361 3.50 -9.26 -28.36
N GLU A 362 2.44 -8.85 -29.08
CA GLU A 362 2.50 -8.66 -30.53
C GLU A 362 3.46 -7.52 -30.88
N ARG A 363 3.41 -6.40 -30.15
CA ARG A 363 4.38 -5.30 -30.32
C ARG A 363 5.81 -5.72 -30.02
N VAL A 364 6.03 -6.66 -29.09
CA VAL A 364 7.36 -7.25 -28.88
C VAL A 364 7.84 -7.99 -30.13
N LEU A 365 6.95 -8.72 -30.83
CA LEU A 365 7.32 -9.43 -32.07
C LEU A 365 7.48 -8.51 -33.28
N GLU A 366 6.84 -7.35 -33.30
CA GLU A 366 7.10 -6.29 -34.28
C GLU A 366 8.54 -5.76 -34.17
N ILE A 367 9.09 -5.71 -32.94
CA ILE A 367 10.46 -5.26 -32.66
C ILE A 367 11.46 -6.40 -32.84
N ASN A 368 11.15 -7.58 -32.30
CA ASN A 368 12.01 -8.76 -32.32
C ASN A 368 11.19 -10.01 -32.66
N THR A 369 11.18 -10.35 -33.95
CA THR A 369 10.41 -11.47 -34.51
C THR A 369 10.83 -12.84 -33.96
N GLU A 370 12.07 -12.96 -33.47
CA GLU A 370 12.64 -14.21 -32.94
C GLU A 370 12.35 -14.43 -31.45
N ASN A 371 11.63 -13.51 -30.78
CA ASN A 371 11.32 -13.63 -29.36
C ASN A 371 10.31 -14.78 -29.08
N LYS A 372 10.85 -16.00 -28.90
CA LYS A 372 10.07 -17.21 -28.57
C LYS A 372 9.24 -17.06 -27.31
N ALA A 373 9.71 -16.27 -26.34
CA ALA A 373 8.99 -16.05 -25.09
C ALA A 373 7.71 -15.23 -25.32
N ALA A 374 7.73 -14.24 -26.21
CA ALA A 374 6.55 -13.47 -26.59
C ALA A 374 5.56 -14.33 -27.40
N GLN A 375 6.04 -15.13 -28.35
CA GLN A 375 5.19 -16.07 -29.11
C GLN A 375 4.43 -17.01 -28.18
N ALA A 376 5.11 -17.62 -27.21
CA ALA A 376 4.47 -18.51 -26.23
C ALA A 376 3.41 -17.78 -25.39
N GLN A 377 3.67 -16.54 -24.97
CA GLN A 377 2.71 -15.75 -24.21
C GLN A 377 1.47 -15.36 -25.04
N ILE A 378 1.61 -15.10 -26.34
CA ILE A 378 0.47 -14.86 -27.24
C ILE A 378 -0.43 -16.10 -27.31
N SER A 379 0.16 -17.30 -27.44
CA SER A 379 -0.61 -18.55 -27.42
C SER A 379 -1.39 -18.73 -26.11
N ILE A 380 -0.77 -18.40 -24.97
CA ILE A 380 -1.42 -18.41 -23.65
C ILE A 380 -2.57 -17.39 -23.61
N CYS A 381 -2.37 -16.17 -24.10
CA CYS A 381 -3.41 -15.15 -24.15
C CYS A 381 -4.60 -15.61 -25.00
N LEU A 382 -4.36 -16.18 -26.18
CA LEU A 382 -5.41 -16.71 -27.06
C LEU A 382 -6.20 -17.85 -26.39
N GLN A 383 -5.51 -18.73 -25.68
CA GLN A 383 -6.17 -19.77 -24.89
C GLN A 383 -7.05 -19.16 -23.78
N LYS A 384 -6.52 -18.21 -23.01
CA LYS A 384 -7.25 -17.55 -21.91
C LYS A 384 -8.47 -16.77 -22.40
N ILE A 385 -8.35 -16.09 -23.55
CA ILE A 385 -9.47 -15.40 -24.19
C ILE A 385 -10.58 -16.41 -24.54
N ARG A 386 -10.24 -17.55 -25.16
CA ARG A 386 -11.24 -18.61 -25.44
C ARG A 386 -11.89 -19.16 -24.18
N GLU A 387 -11.09 -19.46 -23.15
CA GLU A 387 -11.59 -19.94 -21.86
C GLU A 387 -12.49 -18.92 -21.15
N HIS A 388 -12.24 -17.62 -21.33
CA HIS A 388 -13.07 -16.54 -20.78
C HIS A 388 -14.42 -16.47 -21.50
N HIS A 389 -14.42 -16.42 -22.83
CA HIS A 389 -15.65 -16.39 -23.64
C HIS A 389 -16.55 -17.60 -23.38
N GLU A 390 -15.96 -18.79 -23.26
CA GLU A 390 -16.72 -20.01 -22.97
C GLU A 390 -17.36 -19.96 -21.56
N ARG A 391 -16.61 -19.47 -20.55
CA ARG A 391 -17.14 -19.26 -19.20
C ARG A 391 -18.26 -18.22 -19.17
N GLU A 392 -18.11 -17.11 -19.88
CA GLU A 392 -19.17 -16.10 -20.01
C GLU A 392 -20.42 -16.69 -20.66
N LYS A 393 -20.26 -17.38 -21.79
CA LYS A 393 -21.38 -18.05 -22.49
C LYS A 393 -22.13 -19.02 -21.57
N GLN A 394 -21.42 -19.86 -20.82
CA GLN A 394 -22.03 -20.79 -19.86
C GLN A 394 -22.74 -20.04 -18.72
N THR A 395 -22.12 -18.98 -18.20
CA THR A 395 -22.70 -18.16 -17.14
C THR A 395 -23.99 -17.48 -17.60
N TYR A 396 -24.00 -16.88 -18.79
CA TYR A 396 -25.19 -16.28 -19.38
C TYR A 396 -26.27 -17.34 -19.65
N ALA A 397 -25.92 -18.50 -20.22
CA ALA A 397 -26.88 -19.58 -20.45
C ALA A 397 -27.55 -20.05 -19.15
N ASN A 398 -26.77 -20.23 -18.08
CA ASN A 398 -27.28 -20.59 -16.76
C ASN A 398 -28.18 -19.50 -16.16
N MET A 399 -27.82 -18.22 -16.34
CA MET A 399 -28.67 -17.10 -15.92
C MET A 399 -30.00 -17.07 -16.68
N PHE A 400 -29.98 -17.23 -18.01
CA PHE A 400 -31.19 -17.29 -18.83
C PHE A 400 -32.10 -18.45 -18.42
N GLN A 401 -31.56 -19.65 -18.20
CA GLN A 401 -32.34 -20.80 -17.76
C GLN A 401 -32.97 -20.54 -16.38
N LYS A 402 -32.22 -19.95 -15.44
CA LYS A 402 -32.72 -19.61 -14.11
C LYS A 402 -33.87 -18.61 -14.16
N PHE A 403 -33.79 -17.60 -15.04
CA PHE A 403 -34.88 -16.64 -15.22
C PHE A 403 -36.11 -17.30 -15.87
N ALA A 404 -35.91 -18.13 -16.90
CA ALA A 404 -37.01 -18.89 -17.51
C ALA A 404 -37.71 -19.81 -16.50
N ASP A 405 -36.96 -20.49 -15.63
CA ASP A 405 -37.50 -21.33 -14.56
C ASP A 405 -38.29 -20.51 -13.51
N GLN A 406 -37.87 -19.28 -13.22
CA GLN A 406 -38.58 -18.37 -12.33
C GLN A 406 -39.90 -17.90 -12.95
N ASP A 407 -39.89 -17.49 -14.22
CA ASP A 407 -41.09 -17.06 -14.93
C ASP A 407 -42.13 -18.19 -15.00
N THR A 408 -41.67 -19.41 -15.32
CA THR A 408 -42.51 -20.61 -15.34
C THR A 408 -43.12 -20.90 -13.96
N LYS A 409 -42.36 -20.71 -12.87
CA LYS A 409 -42.89 -20.85 -11.50
C LYS A 409 -43.93 -19.79 -11.18
N ILE A 410 -43.73 -18.54 -11.58
CA ILE A 410 -44.68 -17.44 -11.37
C ILE A 410 -45.98 -17.72 -12.13
N GLU A 411 -45.90 -18.14 -13.39
CA GLU A 411 -47.06 -18.50 -14.20
C GLU A 411 -47.86 -19.64 -13.57
N ASN A 412 -47.19 -20.71 -13.13
CA ASN A 412 -47.83 -21.85 -12.47
C ASN A 412 -48.54 -21.47 -11.16
N VAL A 413 -47.95 -20.56 -10.36
CA VAL A 413 -48.59 -20.05 -9.14
C VAL A 413 -49.81 -19.18 -9.48
N SER A 414 -49.74 -18.39 -10.55
CA SER A 414 -50.85 -17.53 -11.00
C SER A 414 -52.06 -18.33 -11.53
N THR A 415 -51.80 -19.40 -12.27
CA THR A 415 -52.84 -20.33 -12.77
C THR A 415 -53.45 -21.14 -11.64
N ALA A 416 -52.65 -21.63 -10.68
CA ALA A 416 -53.15 -22.32 -9.51
C ALA A 416 -54.05 -21.44 -8.62
N LYS A 417 -53.78 -20.13 -8.54
CA LYS A 417 -54.66 -19.17 -7.84
C LYS A 417 -55.97 -18.93 -8.56
N LYS A 418 -55.96 -18.80 -9.90
CA LYS A 418 -57.19 -18.65 -10.71
C LYS A 418 -58.11 -19.86 -10.60
N ASN A 419 -57.57 -21.07 -10.61
CA ASN A 419 -58.37 -22.30 -10.50
C ASN A 419 -58.95 -22.56 -9.09
N LYS A 420 -58.55 -21.80 -8.07
CA LYS A 420 -59.13 -21.88 -6.71
C LYS A 420 -60.21 -20.82 -6.43
N GLN A 421 -60.43 -19.89 -7.36
CA GLN A 421 -61.45 -18.83 -7.23
C GLN A 421 -62.71 -19.08 -8.08
N ASN A 422 -62.70 -20.12 -8.91
CA ASN A 422 -63.87 -20.73 -9.53
C ASN A 422 -64.21 -22.01 -8.78
#